data_AF-A0A653B0C8-F1
#
_entry.id   AF-A0A653B0C8-F1
#
_cell.length_a   1.000
_cell.length_b   1.000
_cell.length_c   1.000
_cell.angle_alpha   90.00
_cell.angle_beta   90.00
_cell.angle_gamma   90.00
#
_symmetry.space_group_name_H-M   'P 1'
#
loop_
_entity.id
_entity.type
_entity.pdbx_description
1 polymer ?
#
loop_
_entity_poly.entity_id
_entity_poly.type
_entity_poly.pdbx_seq_one_letter_code
_entity_poly.pdbx_strand_id
1 'polypeptide(L)'
;MKDYDVIYFDQDLSWEAEDRVIDQVQQACGDLNANIEVRNQARVHLWYQQKFGRSYPQLQSVTDGVDRYLVTATCLGMEIATGRLHASYGLAKLEAGLLRINPLNHQPDLFLQKALSYQERWPWLRRVEG
;
A
#
# COMPACT_ATOMS: atom_id res chain seq x y z
N MET A 1 -8.20 4.17 13.43
CA MET A 1 -6.77 3.99 13.75
C MET A 1 -5.98 4.64 12.60
N LYS A 2 -4.88 5.32 12.89
CA LYS A 2 -3.98 5.85 11.84
C LYS A 2 -2.86 4.82 11.72
N ASP A 3 -2.93 4.01 10.68
CA ASP A 3 -1.92 3.01 10.37
C ASP A 3 -0.93 3.63 9.39
N TYR A 4 0.37 3.47 9.65
CA TYR A 4 1.46 3.95 8.80
C TYR A 4 2.09 2.75 8.10
N ASP A 5 2.07 2.76 6.78
CA ASP A 5 2.73 1.74 5.98
C ASP A 5 4.21 2.09 5.78
N VAL A 6 5.11 1.23 6.26
CA VAL A 6 6.55 1.28 5.95
C VAL A 6 6.88 0.11 5.04
N ILE A 7 7.05 0.40 3.76
CA ILE A 7 7.32 -0.63 2.75
C ILE A 7 8.76 -0.53 2.26
N TYR A 8 9.38 -1.70 2.07
CA TYR A 8 10.75 -1.81 1.57
C TYR A 8 10.85 -2.99 0.60
N PHE A 9 12.01 -3.15 -0.03
CA PHE A 9 12.27 -4.25 -0.95
C PHE A 9 13.62 -4.89 -0.63
N ASP A 10 13.60 -6.18 -0.33
CA ASP A 10 14.80 -6.99 -0.10
C ASP A 10 14.57 -8.40 -0.68
N GLN A 11 15.56 -8.96 -1.37
CA GLN A 11 15.46 -10.27 -1.99
C GLN A 11 15.59 -11.43 -0.98
N ASP A 12 15.98 -11.16 0.27
CA ASP A 12 15.88 -12.12 1.36
C ASP A 12 14.40 -12.35 1.71
N LEU A 13 13.86 -13.45 1.19
CA LEU A 13 12.49 -13.90 1.40
C LEU A 13 12.34 -14.80 2.64
N SER A 14 13.25 -14.73 3.61
CA SER A 14 13.08 -15.40 4.90
C SER A 14 12.12 -14.60 5.80
N TRP A 15 11.42 -15.30 6.71
CA TRP A 15 10.58 -14.64 7.71
C TRP A 15 11.46 -13.86 8.69
N GLU A 16 12.60 -14.44 9.03
CA GLU A 16 13.61 -13.89 9.94
C GLU A 16 14.15 -12.55 9.44
N ALA A 17 14.30 -12.37 8.12
CA ALA A 17 14.71 -11.08 7.56
C ALA A 17 13.63 -10.01 7.69
N GLU A 18 12.36 -10.35 7.46
CA GLU A 18 11.25 -9.40 7.63
C GLU A 18 11.02 -9.06 9.11
N ASP A 19 11.07 -10.05 9.99
CA ASP A 19 10.96 -9.86 11.44
C ASP A 19 12.05 -8.95 11.99
N ARG A 20 13.32 -9.10 11.53
CA ARG A 20 14.39 -8.18 11.94
C ARG A 20 14.08 -6.73 11.59
N VAL A 21 13.48 -6.47 10.42
CA VAL A 21 13.12 -5.10 10.01
C VAL A 21 11.90 -4.59 10.78
N ILE A 22 10.91 -5.45 11.01
CA ILE A 22 9.75 -5.15 11.88
C ILE A 22 10.25 -4.72 13.27
N ASP A 23 11.12 -5.52 13.90
CA ASP A 23 11.67 -5.25 15.23
C ASP A 23 12.45 -3.93 15.27
N GLN A 24 13.29 -3.67 14.26
CA GLN A 24 14.05 -2.42 14.16
C GLN A 24 13.14 -1.19 14.07
N VAL A 25 12.10 -1.26 13.23
CA VAL A 25 11.14 -0.14 13.08
C VAL A 25 10.33 0.03 14.35
N GLN A 26 9.88 -1.04 14.99
CA GLN A 26 9.16 -0.98 16.26
C GLN A 26 10.02 -0.37 17.38
N GLN A 27 11.30 -0.73 17.47
CA GLN A 27 12.21 -0.12 18.43
C GLN A 27 12.45 1.36 18.15
N ALA A 28 12.68 1.72 16.88
CA ALA A 28 12.94 3.09 16.46
C ALA A 28 11.72 4.02 16.62
N CYS A 29 10.52 3.45 16.60
CA CYS A 29 9.25 4.19 16.68
C CYS A 29 8.45 3.88 17.95
N GLY A 30 9.05 3.23 18.96
CA GLY A 30 8.34 2.76 20.15
C GLY A 30 7.78 3.88 21.04
N ASP A 31 8.26 5.10 20.88
CA ASP A 31 7.75 6.31 21.52
C ASP A 31 6.57 6.93 20.76
N LEU A 32 6.36 6.54 19.50
CA LEU A 32 5.21 6.95 18.71
C LEU A 32 4.00 6.08 19.10
N ASN A 33 2.92 6.71 19.54
CA ASN A 33 1.63 6.05 19.70
C ASN A 33 0.96 5.81 18.31
N ALA A 34 1.67 5.11 17.43
CA ALA A 34 1.33 4.87 16.03
C ALA A 34 1.41 3.38 15.72
N ASN A 35 0.43 2.89 14.96
CA ASN A 35 0.48 1.53 14.42
C ASN A 35 1.29 1.56 13.10
N ILE A 36 2.44 0.89 13.06
CA ILE A 36 3.32 0.87 11.88
C ILE A 36 3.31 -0.53 11.29
N GLU A 37 2.79 -0.64 10.07
CA GLU A 37 2.81 -1.88 9.30
C GLU A 37 4.05 -1.91 8.41
N VAL A 38 5.01 -2.76 8.77
CA VAL A 38 6.22 -2.98 7.95
C VAL A 38 5.97 -4.12 6.96
N ARG A 39 6.38 -3.94 5.70
CA ARG A 39 6.25 -4.99 4.68
C ARG A 39 7.36 -4.98 3.65
N ASN A 40 8.00 -6.13 3.46
CA ASN A 40 8.86 -6.38 2.31
C ASN A 40 8.01 -6.67 1.06
N GLN A 41 8.06 -5.81 0.06
CA GLN A 41 7.33 -5.96 -1.19
C GLN A 41 7.75 -7.20 -1.98
N ALA A 42 9.00 -7.67 -1.84
CA ALA A 42 9.45 -8.89 -2.48
C ALA A 42 8.71 -10.15 -1.98
N ARG A 43 8.24 -10.14 -0.71
CA ARG A 43 7.56 -11.28 -0.06
C ARG A 43 6.07 -11.37 -0.37
N VAL A 44 5.45 -10.32 -0.93
CA VAL A 44 3.97 -10.22 -1.06
C VAL A 44 3.37 -11.41 -1.80
N HIS A 45 4.00 -11.84 -2.90
CA HIS A 45 3.53 -12.97 -3.71
C HIS A 45 3.43 -14.30 -2.95
N LEU A 46 4.18 -14.47 -1.86
CA LEU A 46 4.21 -15.71 -1.06
C LEU A 46 2.93 -15.92 -0.25
N TRP A 47 2.30 -14.83 0.21
CA TRP A 47 1.13 -14.91 1.10
C TRP A 47 -0.15 -14.33 0.48
N TYR A 48 -0.06 -13.54 -0.59
CA TYR A 48 -1.20 -12.84 -1.17
C TYR A 48 -2.32 -13.80 -1.60
N GLN A 49 -1.96 -14.92 -2.26
CA GLN A 49 -2.95 -15.90 -2.70
C GLN A 49 -3.65 -16.58 -1.53
N GLN A 50 -2.94 -16.90 -0.45
CA GLN A 50 -3.56 -17.48 0.73
C GLN A 50 -4.53 -16.50 1.41
N LYS A 51 -4.19 -15.21 1.44
CA LYS A 51 -4.99 -14.15 2.07
C LYS A 51 -6.20 -13.72 1.23
N PHE A 52 -6.06 -13.63 -0.08
CA PHE A 52 -7.06 -13.02 -0.98
C PHE A 52 -7.60 -13.97 -2.06
N GLY A 53 -7.10 -15.21 -2.14
CA GLY A 53 -7.52 -16.21 -3.13
C GLY A 53 -7.11 -15.89 -4.57
N ARG A 54 -6.17 -14.96 -4.77
CA ARG A 54 -5.78 -14.44 -6.09
C ARG A 54 -4.27 -14.47 -6.25
N SER A 55 -3.77 -14.78 -7.45
CA SER A 55 -2.34 -14.74 -7.72
C SER A 55 -1.81 -13.31 -7.63
N TYR A 56 -0.54 -13.18 -7.26
CA TYR A 56 0.15 -11.90 -7.20
C TYR A 56 1.55 -12.09 -7.76
N PRO A 57 1.99 -11.27 -8.72
CA PRO A 57 3.29 -11.46 -9.34
C PRO A 57 4.41 -11.16 -8.33
N GLN A 58 5.55 -11.82 -8.52
CA GLN A 58 6.76 -11.45 -7.79
C GLN A 58 7.20 -10.05 -8.23
N LEU A 59 7.24 -9.13 -7.27
CA LEU A 59 7.64 -7.74 -7.50
C LEU A 59 9.17 -7.63 -7.63
N GLN A 60 9.64 -6.59 -8.32
CA GLN A 60 11.04 -6.27 -8.52
C GLN A 60 11.45 -4.95 -7.83
N SER A 61 10.48 -4.20 -7.33
CA SER A 61 10.71 -2.94 -6.63
C SER A 61 9.61 -2.62 -5.62
N VAL A 62 9.86 -1.63 -4.74
CA VAL A 62 8.82 -1.06 -3.88
C VAL A 62 7.70 -0.43 -4.72
N THR A 63 8.06 0.27 -5.79
CA THR A 63 7.10 0.98 -6.64
C THR A 63 6.15 0.03 -7.36
N ASP A 64 6.59 -1.19 -7.71
CA ASP A 64 5.71 -2.20 -8.32
C ASP A 64 4.53 -2.57 -7.39
N GLY A 65 4.75 -2.51 -6.06
CA GLY A 65 3.72 -2.75 -5.05
C GLY A 65 2.78 -1.56 -4.93
N VAL A 66 3.33 -0.34 -4.84
CA VAL A 66 2.56 0.93 -4.79
C VAL A 66 1.66 1.08 -6.01
N ASP A 67 2.17 0.75 -7.20
CA ASP A 67 1.47 0.79 -8.48
C ASP A 67 0.25 -0.14 -8.53
N ARG A 68 0.14 -1.08 -7.58
CA ARG A 68 -0.94 -2.08 -7.49
C ARG A 68 -1.92 -1.84 -6.36
N TYR A 69 -1.89 -0.69 -5.68
CA TYR A 69 -2.93 -0.38 -4.69
C TYR A 69 -4.31 -0.32 -5.34
N LEU A 70 -5.35 -0.72 -4.60
CA LEU A 70 -6.71 -0.90 -5.14
C LEU A 70 -7.31 0.38 -5.73
N VAL A 71 -6.91 1.54 -5.22
CA VAL A 71 -7.42 2.86 -5.62
C VAL A 71 -6.27 3.65 -6.26
N THR A 72 -6.46 4.07 -7.51
CA THR A 72 -5.42 4.80 -8.27
C THR A 72 -4.93 6.07 -7.56
N ALA A 73 -5.84 6.82 -6.93
CA ALA A 73 -5.50 8.04 -6.17
C ALA A 73 -4.63 7.78 -4.93
N THR A 74 -4.53 6.52 -4.48
CA THR A 74 -3.69 6.15 -3.32
C THR A 74 -2.39 5.46 -3.74
N CYS A 75 -2.11 5.28 -5.03
CA CYS A 75 -0.86 4.71 -5.53
C CYS A 75 0.26 5.77 -5.43
N LEU A 76 0.62 6.10 -4.19
CA LEU A 76 1.55 7.15 -3.82
C LEU A 76 2.54 6.57 -2.80
N GLY A 77 3.80 7.00 -2.86
CA GLY A 77 4.82 6.64 -1.90
C GLY A 77 5.86 7.74 -1.78
N MET A 78 6.48 7.89 -0.60
CA MET A 78 7.55 8.85 -0.39
C MET A 78 8.82 8.11 0.01
N GLU A 79 9.90 8.34 -0.72
CA GLU A 79 11.21 7.78 -0.42
C GLU A 79 11.82 8.52 0.77
N ILE A 80 12.12 7.80 1.86
CA ILE A 80 12.58 8.41 3.12
C ILE A 80 13.93 9.12 2.96
N ALA A 81 14.87 8.55 2.21
CA ALA A 81 16.22 9.09 2.08
C ALA A 81 16.28 10.41 1.29
N THR A 82 15.39 10.58 0.30
CA THR A 82 15.46 11.68 -0.66
C THR A 82 14.26 12.63 -0.58
N GLY A 83 13.18 12.22 0.09
CA GLY A 83 11.88 12.91 0.04
C GLY A 83 11.19 12.81 -1.32
N ARG A 84 11.68 11.98 -2.24
CA ARG A 84 11.11 11.85 -3.58
C ARG A 84 9.73 11.22 -3.51
N LEU A 85 8.76 11.90 -4.11
CA LEU A 85 7.39 11.40 -4.26
C LEU A 85 7.29 10.50 -5.49
N HIS A 86 6.81 9.28 -5.29
CA HIS A 86 6.29 8.40 -6.33
C HIS A 86 4.78 8.56 -6.42
N ALA A 87 4.26 8.82 -7.63
CA ALA A 87 2.83 8.98 -7.86
C ALA A 87 2.42 8.38 -9.21
N SER A 88 2.04 7.10 -9.22
CA SER A 88 1.81 6.31 -10.45
C SER A 88 0.74 6.93 -11.37
N TYR A 89 -0.23 7.63 -10.78
CA TYR A 89 -1.35 8.26 -11.50
C TYR A 89 -1.43 9.78 -11.32
N GLY A 90 -0.34 10.40 -10.82
CA GLY A 90 -0.31 11.82 -10.43
C GLY A 90 -1.21 12.15 -9.23
N LEU A 91 -1.31 13.44 -8.88
CA LEU A 91 -2.03 13.90 -7.69
C LEU A 91 -3.44 14.45 -7.97
N ALA A 92 -3.76 14.78 -9.21
CA ALA A 92 -5.02 15.47 -9.56
C ALA A 92 -6.27 14.71 -9.07
N LYS A 93 -6.28 13.37 -9.12
CA LYS A 93 -7.41 12.56 -8.63
C LYS A 93 -7.51 12.56 -7.10
N LEU A 94 -6.38 12.55 -6.40
CA LEU A 94 -6.33 12.67 -4.95
C LEU A 94 -6.90 14.03 -4.53
N GLU A 95 -6.42 15.11 -5.15
CA GLU A 95 -6.87 16.48 -4.89
C GLU A 95 -8.37 16.66 -5.15
N ALA A 96 -8.89 16.07 -6.23
CA ALA A 96 -10.31 16.12 -6.57
C ALA A 96 -11.20 15.12 -5.78
N GLY A 97 -10.59 14.25 -4.94
CA GLY A 97 -11.30 13.25 -4.15
C GLY A 97 -11.90 12.11 -4.95
N LEU A 98 -11.29 11.75 -6.07
CA LEU A 98 -11.83 10.76 -7.01
C LEU A 98 -11.23 9.37 -6.75
N LEU A 99 -12.08 8.44 -6.34
CA LEU A 99 -11.73 7.04 -6.10
C LEU A 99 -12.04 6.23 -7.37
N ARG A 100 -11.00 5.75 -8.04
CA ARG A 100 -11.10 4.89 -9.23
C ARG A 100 -10.34 3.58 -9.01
N ILE A 101 -10.94 2.48 -9.43
CA ILE A 101 -10.31 1.15 -9.39
C ILE A 101 -9.02 1.14 -10.21
N ASN A 102 -7.99 0.49 -9.67
CA ASN A 102 -6.72 0.34 -10.36
C ASN A 102 -6.78 -0.79 -11.40
N PRO A 103 -6.51 -0.53 -12.69
CA PRO A 103 -6.50 -1.57 -13.72
C PRO A 103 -5.40 -2.62 -13.53
N LEU A 104 -4.28 -2.28 -12.88
CA LEU A 104 -3.21 -3.22 -12.54
C LEU A 104 -3.56 -4.13 -11.35
N ASN A 105 -4.65 -3.81 -10.65
CA ASN A 105 -5.18 -4.61 -9.55
C ASN A 105 -6.72 -4.60 -9.59
N HIS A 106 -7.28 -5.11 -10.69
CA HIS A 106 -8.71 -5.07 -10.97
C HIS A 106 -9.49 -6.04 -10.07
N GLN A 107 -9.86 -5.56 -8.89
CA GLN A 107 -10.58 -6.29 -7.84
C GLN A 107 -11.81 -5.51 -7.37
N PRO A 108 -12.95 -5.56 -8.10
CA PRO A 108 -14.11 -4.71 -7.83
C PRO A 108 -14.66 -4.78 -6.40
N ASP A 109 -14.76 -5.98 -5.82
CA ASP A 109 -15.30 -6.16 -4.47
C ASP A 109 -14.40 -5.53 -3.40
N LEU A 110 -13.08 -5.76 -3.48
CA LEU A 110 -12.11 -5.19 -2.53
C LEU A 110 -11.99 -3.67 -2.72
N PHE A 111 -12.03 -3.20 -3.96
CA PHE A 111 -12.09 -1.77 -4.27
C PHE A 111 -13.31 -1.13 -3.61
N LEU A 112 -14.49 -1.73 -3.77
CA LEU A 112 -15.74 -1.20 -3.21
C LEU A 112 -15.66 -1.12 -1.68
N GLN A 113 -15.22 -2.18 -1.02
CA GLN A 113 -15.02 -2.20 0.43
C GLN A 113 -14.05 -1.10 0.90
N LYS A 114 -12.89 -0.96 0.24
CA LYS A 114 -11.88 0.05 0.59
C LYS A 114 -12.40 1.47 0.35
N ALA A 115 -13.10 1.69 -0.78
CA ALA A 115 -13.67 2.99 -1.14
C ALA A 115 -14.75 3.41 -0.14
N LEU A 116 -15.65 2.51 0.26
CA LEU A 116 -16.66 2.77 1.29
C LEU A 116 -16.00 3.16 2.62
N SER A 117 -14.96 2.43 3.04
CA SER A 117 -14.20 2.76 4.25
C SER A 117 -13.55 4.15 4.16
N TYR A 118 -13.07 4.57 2.98
CA TYR A 118 -12.60 5.95 2.79
C TYR A 118 -13.75 6.96 2.91
N GLN A 119 -14.91 6.69 2.31
CA GLN A 119 -16.07 7.60 2.36
C GLN A 119 -16.67 7.74 3.77
N GLU A 120 -16.58 6.71 4.63
CA GLU A 120 -16.95 6.80 6.05
C GLU A 120 -16.11 7.83 6.81
N ARG A 121 -14.81 7.93 6.50
CA ARG A 121 -13.88 8.90 7.11
C ARG A 121 -13.94 10.27 6.41
N TRP A 122 -14.20 10.28 5.11
CA TRP A 122 -14.16 11.46 4.27
C TRP A 122 -15.38 11.49 3.32
N PRO A 123 -16.51 12.04 3.78
CA PRO A 123 -17.78 12.00 3.03
C PRO A 123 -17.77 12.71 1.66
N TRP A 124 -16.78 13.57 1.41
CA TRP A 124 -16.63 14.31 0.16
C TRP A 124 -15.99 13.49 -0.97
N LEU A 125 -15.40 12.32 -0.66
CA LEU A 125 -14.80 11.44 -1.66
C LEU A 125 -15.87 10.81 -2.55
N ARG A 126 -15.58 10.75 -3.86
CA ARG A 126 -16.50 10.24 -4.88
C ARG A 126 -15.87 9.09 -5.64
N ARG A 127 -16.60 7.99 -5.77
CA ARG A 127 -16.24 6.90 -6.67
C ARG A 127 -16.53 7.35 -8.10
N VAL A 128 -15.63 7.04 -9.03
CA VAL A 128 -15.83 7.29 -10.46
C VAL A 128 -15.69 5.99 -11.23
N GLU A 129 -16.58 5.79 -12.20
CA GLU A 129 -16.50 4.68 -13.12
C GLU A 129 -15.32 4.87 -14.09
N GLY A 130 -14.79 3.74 -14.56
CA GLY A 130 -13.58 3.67 -15.36
C GLY A 130 -13.86 3.51 -16.83
#